data_AF-A0A1E3PYF0-F1
#
_entry.id   AF-A0A1E3PYF0-F1
#
_cell.length_a   1.000
_cell.length_b   1.000
_cell.length_c   1.000
_cell.angle_alpha   90.00
_cell.angle_beta   90.00
_cell.angle_gamma   90.00
#
_symmetry.space_group_name_H-M   'P 1'
#
loop_
_entity.id
_entity.type
_entity.pdbx_description
1 polymer ?
#
loop_
_entity_poly.entity_id
_entity_poly.type
_entity_poly.pdbx_seq_one_letter_code
_entity_poly.pdbx_strand_id
1 'polypeptide(L)'
;MAPSTSDVTQGQPIYFLAPSLPSQTQLRAELPASIDSYVIYDFIPPETSDALFCELLNNEIKWGTMYHHGGPVPRLVCIQSQPDDAGWTPLYRHPTDPDTSSLTISPQFSKSVNFISHRIQLQVKHPVNHVLIQLYRNGEDFISEHADKTVDIVPGSKIVNFSLGAERRMVLREKKGRRMDSARKASPVSRTSQQVSLKHGSVLVMGLGTNRFWTHGIKPDKRPPAQKTADQKKFGGVRISLTFRHIGTFVYPDIHRPLLLYGVGASTKNRDNPASVVPVYQEDEVGWRQAVELLNAFADENRLAAEFDWNASYGNGYDVVALPAAINHRT
;
A
#
# COMPACT_ATOMS: atom_id res chain seq x y z
N MET A 1 -51.59 -1.42 15.28
CA MET A 1 -50.62 -2.51 15.04
C MET A 1 -49.29 -1.87 14.68
N ALA A 2 -48.35 -1.86 15.61
CA ALA A 2 -46.98 -1.43 15.36
C ALA A 2 -46.18 -2.63 14.81
N PRO A 3 -45.30 -2.47 13.82
CA PRO A 3 -44.43 -3.56 13.41
C PRO A 3 -43.31 -3.72 14.44
N SER A 4 -43.10 -4.97 14.81
CA SER A 4 -42.08 -5.46 15.72
C SER A 4 -40.67 -5.20 15.21
N THR A 5 -39.85 -4.55 16.03
CA THR A 5 -38.38 -4.54 15.89
C THR A 5 -37.84 -5.87 16.42
N SER A 6 -37.68 -6.86 15.56
CA SER A 6 -36.98 -8.10 15.88
C SER A 6 -35.56 -8.06 15.30
N ASP A 7 -34.62 -7.79 16.20
CA ASP A 7 -33.34 -8.49 16.36
C ASP A 7 -32.42 -8.65 15.14
N VAL A 8 -31.51 -7.68 14.97
CA VAL A 8 -30.28 -7.81 14.17
C VAL A 8 -29.10 -7.59 15.11
N THR A 9 -28.97 -8.41 16.16
CA THR A 9 -27.83 -8.36 17.10
C THR A 9 -27.11 -9.69 17.30
N GLN A 10 -27.27 -10.66 16.40
CA GLN A 10 -26.46 -11.87 16.42
C GLN A 10 -25.22 -11.74 15.51
N GLY A 11 -24.04 -11.61 16.14
CA GLY A 11 -22.76 -11.93 15.50
C GLY A 11 -21.87 -10.78 15.01
N GLN A 12 -22.14 -9.51 15.35
CA GLN A 12 -21.13 -8.46 15.13
C GLN A 12 -20.08 -8.51 16.26
N PRO A 13 -18.77 -8.54 15.96
CA PRO A 13 -17.74 -8.42 16.97
C PRO A 13 -17.98 -7.17 17.83
N ILE A 14 -17.85 -7.33 19.14
CA ILE A 14 -18.22 -6.34 20.17
C ILE A 14 -17.62 -4.95 19.93
N TYR A 15 -16.49 -4.83 19.22
CA TYR A 15 -15.84 -3.55 18.94
C TYR A 15 -16.52 -2.74 17.81
N PHE A 16 -17.37 -3.35 16.98
CA PHE A 16 -18.23 -2.63 16.02
C PHE A 16 -19.44 -1.98 16.70
N LEU A 17 -19.75 -2.39 17.94
CA LEU A 17 -20.87 -1.86 18.73
C LEU A 17 -20.45 -0.70 19.65
N ALA A 18 -19.15 -0.41 19.76
CA ALA A 18 -18.65 0.70 20.57
C ALA A 18 -18.84 2.03 19.81
N PRO A 19 -19.72 2.94 20.27
CA PRO A 19 -20.09 4.16 19.53
C PRO A 19 -18.93 5.16 19.36
N SER A 20 -17.86 4.99 20.16
CA SER A 20 -16.57 5.65 19.98
C SER A 20 -15.54 4.95 20.86
N LEU A 21 -14.39 4.54 20.31
CA LEU A 21 -13.25 4.15 21.15
C LEU A 21 -12.86 5.33 22.05
N PRO A 22 -12.55 5.11 23.35
CA PRO A 22 -12.09 6.15 24.24
C PRO A 22 -10.93 6.95 23.62
N SER A 23 -10.85 8.25 23.91
CA SER A 23 -9.67 9.05 23.57
C SER A 23 -8.48 8.48 24.34
N GLN A 24 -7.61 7.76 23.64
CA GLN A 24 -6.37 7.25 24.19
C GLN A 24 -5.24 8.21 23.85
N THR A 25 -4.34 8.46 24.80
CA THR A 25 -3.12 9.23 24.56
C THR A 25 -2.26 8.49 23.55
N GLN A 26 -2.28 8.96 22.30
CA GLN A 26 -1.48 8.39 21.22
C GLN A 26 -0.01 8.75 21.42
N LEU A 27 0.86 7.74 21.55
CA LEU A 27 2.30 7.96 21.55
C LEU A 27 2.81 8.14 20.11
N ARG A 28 2.88 9.39 19.66
CA ARG A 28 3.47 9.77 18.38
C ARG A 28 4.98 9.94 18.49
N ALA A 29 5.72 9.28 17.61
CA ALA A 29 7.16 9.47 17.44
C ALA A 29 7.47 9.92 16.01
N GLU A 30 8.12 11.07 15.88
CA GLU A 30 8.69 11.51 14.60
C GLU A 30 9.83 10.57 14.18
N LEU A 31 10.02 10.41 12.88
CA LEU A 31 11.14 9.64 12.34
C LEU A 31 12.26 10.62 11.95
N PRO A 32 13.33 10.77 12.76
CA PRO A 32 14.23 11.92 12.66
C PRO A 32 14.95 12.07 11.32
N ALA A 33 15.12 10.98 10.56
CA ALA A 33 15.74 11.03 9.25
C ALA A 33 14.72 11.11 8.09
N SER A 34 13.42 10.92 8.38
CA SER A 34 12.34 11.07 7.40
C SER A 34 12.03 12.55 7.14
N ILE A 35 11.26 12.84 6.09
CA ILE A 35 10.91 14.22 5.73
C ILE A 35 9.57 14.61 6.34
N ASP A 36 8.60 13.71 6.23
CA ASP A 36 7.18 13.96 6.52
C ASP A 36 6.48 12.69 7.03
N SER A 37 7.19 11.87 7.83
CA SER A 37 6.71 10.59 8.35
C SER A 37 6.83 10.46 9.86
N TYR A 38 5.87 9.76 10.46
CA TYR A 38 5.79 9.52 11.91
C TYR A 38 5.09 8.19 12.21
N VAL A 39 5.30 7.65 13.41
CA VAL A 39 4.65 6.44 13.90
C VAL A 39 3.78 6.76 15.12
N ILE A 40 2.64 6.10 15.26
CA ILE A 40 1.79 6.12 16.44
C ILE A 40 1.68 4.68 16.96
N TYR A 41 2.07 4.44 18.20
CA TYR A 41 2.12 3.08 18.76
C TYR A 41 0.78 2.58 19.32
N ASP A 42 0.02 3.45 19.96
CA ASP A 42 -1.27 3.13 20.60
C ASP A 42 -2.43 3.68 19.77
N PHE A 43 -2.48 3.32 18.48
CA PHE A 43 -3.47 3.89 17.56
C PHE A 43 -4.87 3.30 17.75
N ILE A 44 -4.93 2.00 18.00
CA ILE A 44 -6.15 1.26 18.35
C ILE A 44 -5.87 0.48 19.65
N PRO A 45 -6.79 0.49 20.64
CA PRO A 45 -6.58 -0.19 21.90
C PRO A 45 -6.24 -1.69 21.74
N PRO A 46 -5.43 -2.28 22.64
CA PRO A 46 -4.97 -3.66 22.52
C PRO A 46 -6.08 -4.68 22.34
N GLU A 47 -7.19 -4.56 23.06
CA GLU A 47 -8.31 -5.50 23.00
C GLU A 47 -9.01 -5.46 21.64
N THR A 48 -9.15 -4.26 21.07
CA THR A 48 -9.71 -4.09 19.72
C THR A 48 -8.73 -4.59 18.67
N SER A 49 -7.43 -4.33 18.84
CA SER A 49 -6.40 -4.79 17.92
C SER A 49 -6.27 -6.32 17.91
N ASP A 50 -6.43 -6.99 19.06
CA ASP A 50 -6.45 -8.45 19.15
C ASP A 50 -7.65 -9.04 18.41
N ALA A 51 -8.84 -8.43 18.57
CA ALA A 51 -10.05 -8.87 17.88
C ALA A 51 -9.98 -8.63 16.36
N LEU A 52 -9.49 -7.46 15.92
CA LEU A 52 -9.24 -7.17 14.50
C LEU A 52 -8.24 -8.17 13.88
N PHE A 53 -7.19 -8.54 14.61
CA PHE A 53 -6.21 -9.52 14.13
C PHE A 53 -6.88 -10.88 13.86
N CYS A 54 -7.69 -11.36 14.81
CA CYS A 54 -8.42 -12.63 14.66
C CYS A 54 -9.42 -12.61 13.51
N GLU A 55 -10.22 -11.55 13.35
CA GLU A 55 -11.20 -11.45 12.27
C GLU A 55 -10.54 -11.38 10.89
N LEU A 56 -9.50 -10.55 10.74
CA LEU A 56 -8.76 -10.44 9.48
C LEU A 56 -8.08 -11.75 9.12
N LEU A 57 -7.46 -12.44 10.09
CA LEU A 57 -6.71 -13.66 9.83
C LEU A 57 -7.63 -14.82 9.43
N ASN A 58 -8.73 -15.00 10.15
CA ASN A 58 -9.53 -16.23 10.09
C ASN A 58 -10.79 -16.12 9.23
N ASN A 59 -11.35 -14.91 9.08
CA ASN A 59 -12.72 -14.76 8.57
C ASN A 59 -12.83 -13.80 7.36
N GLU A 60 -12.13 -12.66 7.38
CA GLU A 60 -12.41 -11.59 6.41
C GLU A 60 -11.52 -11.59 5.16
N ILE A 61 -10.27 -12.06 5.27
CA ILE A 61 -9.27 -11.92 4.19
C ILE A 61 -9.09 -13.22 3.41
N LYS A 62 -9.29 -13.14 2.09
CA LYS A 62 -8.94 -14.20 1.15
C LYS A 62 -7.46 -14.07 0.76
N TRP A 63 -6.60 -14.81 1.44
CA TRP A 63 -5.16 -14.78 1.23
C TRP A 63 -4.77 -15.41 -0.11
N GLY A 64 -4.05 -14.66 -0.95
CA GLY A 64 -3.50 -15.12 -2.22
C GLY A 64 -1.99 -14.98 -2.30
N THR A 65 -1.40 -15.52 -3.37
CA THR A 65 0.02 -15.39 -3.67
C THR A 65 0.19 -14.41 -4.84
N MET A 66 1.05 -13.41 -4.66
CA MET A 66 1.47 -12.50 -5.73
C MET A 66 2.84 -12.92 -6.27
N TYR A 67 3.10 -12.65 -7.55
CA TYR A 67 4.36 -12.98 -8.20
C TYR A 67 5.16 -11.71 -8.53
N HIS A 68 6.47 -11.77 -8.34
CA HIS A 68 7.39 -10.66 -8.60
C HIS A 68 8.77 -11.22 -9.01
N HIS A 69 9.38 -10.69 -10.07
CA HIS A 69 10.67 -11.16 -10.63
C HIS A 69 10.76 -12.70 -10.85
N GLY A 70 9.71 -13.30 -11.42
CA GLY A 70 9.74 -14.72 -11.81
C GLY A 70 9.46 -15.73 -10.69
N GLY A 71 9.07 -15.26 -9.49
CA GLY A 71 8.69 -16.14 -8.38
C GLY A 71 7.62 -15.54 -7.46
N PRO A 72 7.01 -16.34 -6.58
CA PRO A 72 6.06 -15.84 -5.61
C PRO A 72 6.76 -14.94 -4.59
N VAL A 73 6.09 -13.86 -4.17
CA VAL A 73 6.58 -13.06 -3.05
C VAL A 73 6.49 -13.87 -1.75
N PRO A 74 7.45 -13.72 -0.83
CA PRO A 74 7.52 -14.51 0.41
C PRO A 74 6.59 -13.93 1.49
N ARG A 75 5.30 -13.88 1.18
CA ARG A 75 4.17 -13.45 2.03
C ARG A 75 2.86 -13.65 1.26
N LEU A 76 1.75 -13.84 1.97
CA LEU A 76 0.44 -13.84 1.32
C LEU A 76 -0.08 -12.40 1.23
N VAL A 77 -0.89 -12.12 0.22
CA VAL A 77 -1.45 -10.79 -0.02
C VAL A 77 -2.94 -10.83 -0.31
N CYS A 78 -3.60 -9.71 -0.07
CA CYS A 78 -4.95 -9.43 -0.54
C CYS A 78 -5.02 -7.92 -0.84
N ILE A 79 -5.70 -7.55 -1.92
CA ILE A 79 -6.01 -6.15 -2.22
C ILE A 79 -7.50 -5.97 -1.98
N GLN A 80 -7.86 -4.90 -1.26
CA GLN A 80 -9.24 -4.46 -1.18
C GLN A 80 -9.30 -2.97 -1.56
N SER A 81 -10.44 -2.55 -2.09
CA SER A 81 -10.69 -1.16 -2.44
C SER A 81 -12.11 -0.74 -2.08
N GLN A 82 -12.39 0.56 -2.14
CA GLN A 82 -13.72 1.10 -1.94
C GLN A 82 -14.18 1.74 -3.25
N PRO A 83 -15.01 1.03 -4.06
CA PRO A 83 -15.64 1.60 -5.24
C PRO A 83 -16.55 2.78 -4.87
N ASP A 84 -16.74 3.70 -5.81
CA ASP A 84 -17.76 4.74 -5.68
C ASP A 84 -19.17 4.18 -5.94
N ASP A 85 -20.20 4.98 -5.65
CA ASP A 85 -21.62 4.59 -5.79
C ASP A 85 -22.00 4.21 -7.23
N ALA A 86 -21.20 4.62 -8.21
CA ALA A 86 -21.42 4.30 -9.62
C ALA A 86 -20.57 3.11 -10.09
N GLY A 87 -19.80 2.47 -9.21
CA GLY A 87 -19.01 1.27 -9.50
C GLY A 87 -17.60 1.55 -10.01
N TRP A 88 -17.12 2.80 -10.01
CA TRP A 88 -15.73 3.10 -10.33
C TRP A 88 -14.82 2.64 -9.22
N THR A 89 -13.85 1.81 -9.57
CA THR A 89 -12.96 1.16 -8.62
C THR A 89 -11.57 1.81 -8.65
N PRO A 90 -10.99 2.13 -7.49
CA PRO A 90 -9.62 2.65 -7.42
C PRO A 90 -8.60 1.70 -8.06
N LEU A 91 -7.75 2.24 -8.93
CA LEU A 91 -6.67 1.54 -9.62
C LEU A 91 -5.31 1.97 -9.07
N TYR A 92 -4.54 1.03 -8.52
CA TYR A 92 -3.14 1.26 -8.14
C TYR A 92 -2.22 0.39 -9.01
N ARG A 93 -1.45 1.01 -9.90
CA ARG A 93 -0.52 0.33 -10.80
C ARG A 93 0.87 0.17 -10.19
N HIS A 94 1.45 -1.00 -10.39
CA HIS A 94 2.80 -1.37 -9.98
C HIS A 94 3.57 -2.06 -11.13
N PRO A 95 4.90 -1.89 -11.24
CA PRO A 95 5.74 -2.47 -12.31
C PRO A 95 5.63 -3.98 -12.55
N THR A 96 5.00 -4.72 -11.65
CA THR A 96 4.90 -6.18 -11.70
C THR A 96 3.48 -6.67 -11.80
N ASP A 97 2.53 -5.81 -12.16
CA ASP A 97 1.15 -6.20 -12.45
C ASP A 97 1.13 -6.91 -13.80
N PRO A 98 1.07 -8.26 -13.82
CA PRO A 98 1.35 -9.03 -15.02
C PRO A 98 0.13 -9.14 -15.93
N ASP A 99 -1.06 -8.73 -15.47
CA ASP A 99 -2.33 -8.90 -16.18
C ASP A 99 -3.44 -8.02 -15.58
N THR A 100 -4.46 -7.70 -16.38
CA THR A 100 -5.66 -6.95 -16.01
C THR A 100 -6.65 -7.74 -15.15
N SER A 101 -6.45 -9.05 -14.96
CA SER A 101 -7.33 -9.91 -14.14
C SER A 101 -7.38 -9.53 -12.66
N SER A 102 -6.36 -8.83 -12.13
CA SER A 102 -6.38 -8.26 -10.76
C SER A 102 -7.27 -7.02 -10.63
N LEU A 103 -7.63 -6.39 -11.76
CA LEU A 103 -8.37 -5.12 -11.82
C LEU A 103 -9.89 -5.29 -11.69
N THR A 104 -10.40 -6.44 -12.09
CA THR A 104 -11.84 -6.71 -12.19
C THR A 104 -12.45 -7.25 -10.90
N ILE A 105 -11.64 -7.62 -9.89
CA ILE A 105 -12.14 -8.33 -8.69
C ILE A 105 -11.34 -7.99 -7.43
N SER A 106 -11.02 -6.70 -7.19
CA SER A 106 -10.58 -6.31 -5.85
C SER A 106 -11.82 -6.31 -4.93
N PRO A 107 -11.90 -7.19 -3.91
CA PRO A 107 -13.03 -7.19 -2.98
C PRO A 107 -13.17 -5.83 -2.31
N GLN A 108 -14.41 -5.46 -1.99
CA GLN A 108 -14.68 -4.27 -1.20
C GLN A 108 -14.00 -4.37 0.18
N PHE A 109 -13.76 -3.22 0.82
CA PHE A 109 -13.31 -3.20 2.21
C PHE A 109 -14.19 -4.09 3.09
N SER A 110 -13.58 -5.09 3.71
CA SER A 110 -14.26 -5.89 4.74
C SER A 110 -14.52 -5.05 5.98
N LYS A 111 -15.33 -5.56 6.92
CA LYS A 111 -15.78 -4.77 8.09
C LYS A 111 -14.59 -4.25 8.90
N SER A 112 -13.62 -5.11 9.21
CA SER A 112 -12.43 -4.72 9.98
C SER A 112 -11.56 -3.73 9.21
N VAL A 113 -11.40 -3.91 7.89
CA VAL A 113 -10.65 -2.98 7.03
C VAL A 113 -11.33 -1.61 6.98
N ASN A 114 -12.66 -1.57 6.84
CA ASN A 114 -13.43 -0.34 6.83
C ASN A 114 -13.39 0.39 8.19
N PHE A 115 -13.41 -0.35 9.29
CA PHE A 115 -13.22 0.25 10.62
C PHE A 115 -11.83 0.91 10.74
N ILE A 116 -10.78 0.22 10.33
CA ILE A 116 -9.41 0.74 10.35
C ILE A 116 -9.27 1.95 9.41
N SER A 117 -9.87 1.90 8.21
CA SER A 117 -9.81 3.00 7.24
C SER A 117 -10.43 4.27 7.83
N HIS A 118 -11.62 4.20 8.46
CA HIS A 118 -12.24 5.35 9.10
C HIS A 118 -11.34 6.00 10.16
N ARG A 119 -10.70 5.18 11.01
CA ARG A 119 -9.75 5.67 12.02
C ARG A 119 -8.55 6.36 11.37
N ILE A 120 -8.01 5.78 10.29
CA ILE A 120 -6.90 6.35 9.53
C ILE A 120 -7.29 7.69 8.90
N GLN A 121 -8.45 7.80 8.25
CA GLN A 121 -8.91 9.05 7.62
C GLN A 121 -9.05 10.17 8.65
N LEU A 122 -9.56 9.88 9.84
CA LEU A 122 -9.61 10.83 10.95
C LEU A 122 -8.21 11.29 11.39
N GLN A 123 -7.20 10.42 11.30
CA GLN A 123 -5.82 10.74 11.65
C GLN A 123 -5.13 11.59 10.59
N VAL A 124 -5.21 11.20 9.32
CA VAL A 124 -4.46 11.83 8.22
C VAL A 124 -5.20 12.96 7.52
N LYS A 125 -6.48 13.17 7.85
CA LYS A 125 -7.35 14.24 7.32
C LYS A 125 -7.50 14.21 5.80
N HIS A 126 -7.41 13.03 5.20
CA HIS A 126 -7.75 12.79 3.81
C HIS A 126 -8.32 11.37 3.65
N PRO A 127 -9.04 11.07 2.55
CA PRO A 127 -9.58 9.74 2.30
C PRO A 127 -8.49 8.68 2.12
N VAL A 128 -8.86 7.41 2.32
CA VAL A 128 -8.12 6.24 1.82
C VAL A 128 -9.11 5.25 1.25
N ASN A 129 -8.92 4.84 -0.01
CA ASN A 129 -9.89 4.04 -0.78
C ASN A 129 -9.28 2.76 -1.36
N HIS A 130 -8.02 2.47 -1.03
CA HIS A 130 -7.30 1.27 -1.44
C HIS A 130 -6.44 0.75 -0.30
N VAL A 131 -6.36 -0.57 -0.13
CA VAL A 131 -5.46 -1.21 0.83
C VAL A 131 -4.77 -2.43 0.22
N LEU A 132 -3.45 -2.51 0.42
CA LEU A 132 -2.68 -3.75 0.24
C LEU A 132 -2.49 -4.42 1.60
N ILE A 133 -3.06 -5.60 1.76
CA ILE A 133 -3.02 -6.41 2.98
C ILE A 133 -1.99 -7.51 2.79
N GLN A 134 -1.10 -7.69 3.77
CA GLN A 134 0.04 -8.60 3.68
C GLN A 134 0.15 -9.44 4.94
N LEU A 135 0.11 -10.76 4.80
CA LEU A 135 0.33 -11.72 5.88
C LEU A 135 1.77 -12.21 5.87
N TYR A 136 2.49 -11.90 6.94
CA TYR A 136 3.78 -12.46 7.26
C TYR A 136 3.53 -13.61 8.23
N ARG A 137 3.66 -14.84 7.75
CA ARG A 137 3.33 -16.06 8.49
C ARG A 137 4.31 -16.33 9.62
N ASN A 138 5.55 -15.85 9.47
CA ASN A 138 6.59 -15.96 10.48
C ASN A 138 7.69 -14.89 10.25
N GLY A 139 8.80 -15.02 10.98
CA GLY A 139 9.95 -14.13 10.84
C GLY A 139 10.71 -14.24 9.52
N GLU A 140 10.51 -15.29 8.72
CA GLU A 140 11.19 -15.48 7.43
C GLU A 140 10.54 -14.69 6.30
N ASP A 141 9.21 -14.56 6.32
CA ASP A 141 8.46 -13.73 5.36
C ASP A 141 8.98 -12.28 5.39
N PHE A 142 9.12 -11.68 4.21
CA PHE A 142 9.79 -10.39 4.05
C PHE A 142 9.26 -9.57 2.86
N ILE A 143 9.65 -8.30 2.83
CA ILE A 143 9.51 -7.43 1.67
C ILE A 143 10.81 -6.66 1.48
N SER A 144 11.42 -6.79 0.29
CA SER A 144 12.66 -6.13 -0.07
C SER A 144 12.54 -4.61 0.00
N GLU A 145 13.68 -3.91 0.05
CA GLU A 145 13.70 -2.44 -0.03
C GLU A 145 13.03 -1.97 -1.33
N HIS A 146 11.99 -1.15 -1.20
CA HIS A 146 11.24 -0.57 -2.32
C HIS A 146 10.72 0.83 -1.94
N ALA A 147 10.17 1.55 -2.91
CA ALA A 147 9.32 2.72 -2.68
C ALA A 147 8.00 2.47 -3.41
N ASP A 148 6.90 2.96 -2.83
CA ASP A 148 5.57 2.86 -3.44
C ASP A 148 5.53 3.76 -4.68
N LYS A 149 4.74 3.37 -5.69
CA LYS A 149 4.60 4.14 -6.93
C LYS A 149 3.55 5.22 -6.75
N THR A 150 3.86 6.44 -7.20
CA THR A 150 2.97 7.58 -6.96
C THR A 150 2.11 7.97 -8.16
N VAL A 151 2.19 7.25 -9.29
CA VAL A 151 1.43 7.56 -10.51
C VAL A 151 -0.09 7.65 -10.27
N ASP A 152 -0.63 6.80 -9.40
CA ASP A 152 -2.08 6.75 -9.11
C ASP A 152 -2.44 7.31 -7.73
N ILE A 153 -1.44 7.70 -6.93
CA ILE A 153 -1.68 8.25 -5.59
C ILE A 153 -1.98 9.75 -5.70
N VAL A 154 -3.04 10.20 -5.03
CA VAL A 154 -3.42 11.62 -5.00
C VAL A 154 -2.26 12.46 -4.43
N PRO A 155 -1.75 13.48 -5.16
CA PRO A 155 -0.69 14.35 -4.66
C PRO A 155 -1.03 14.97 -3.30
N GLY A 156 -0.04 15.04 -2.41
CA GLY A 156 -0.21 15.58 -1.05
C GLY A 156 -0.77 14.60 -0.01
N SER A 157 -1.34 13.47 -0.44
CA SER A 157 -1.82 12.42 0.47
C SER A 157 -0.66 11.65 1.15
N LYS A 158 -1.00 10.67 1.99
CA LYS A 158 -0.06 9.83 2.74
C LYS A 158 -0.27 8.35 2.43
N ILE A 159 0.81 7.58 2.53
CA ILE A 159 0.80 6.11 2.54
C ILE A 159 0.78 5.68 4.00
N VAL A 160 -0.21 4.88 4.41
CA VAL A 160 -0.43 4.59 5.83
C VAL A 160 -0.37 3.09 6.08
N ASN A 161 0.61 2.63 6.86
CA ASN A 161 0.78 1.23 7.22
C ASN A 161 0.28 0.95 8.64
N PHE A 162 -0.85 0.28 8.77
CA PHE A 162 -1.35 -0.24 10.04
C PHE A 162 -0.83 -1.67 10.26
N SER A 163 -0.40 -1.96 11.50
CA SER A 163 0.28 -3.21 11.85
C SER A 163 -0.46 -3.95 12.96
N LEU A 164 -0.80 -5.22 12.71
CA LEU A 164 -1.36 -6.15 13.69
C LEU A 164 -0.49 -7.40 13.77
N GLY A 165 -0.59 -8.13 14.88
CA GLY A 165 0.24 -9.29 15.15
C GLY A 165 1.62 -8.98 15.73
N ALA A 166 2.59 -9.84 15.42
CA ALA A 166 3.96 -9.79 15.91
C ALA A 166 4.72 -8.51 15.47
N GLU A 167 5.50 -7.94 16.38
CA GLU A 167 6.34 -6.78 16.09
C GLU A 167 7.39 -7.14 15.01
N ARG A 168 7.51 -6.28 14.00
CA ARG A 168 8.59 -6.34 12.99
C ARG A 168 9.24 -4.98 12.83
N ARG A 169 10.50 -4.97 12.40
CA ARG A 169 11.24 -3.74 12.10
C ARG A 169 11.14 -3.41 10.62
N MET A 170 10.59 -2.25 10.31
CA MET A 170 10.72 -1.66 8.98
C MET A 170 12.03 -0.87 8.92
N VAL A 171 12.83 -1.14 7.91
CA VAL A 171 14.08 -0.41 7.63
C VAL A 171 13.74 0.64 6.58
N LEU A 172 13.91 1.92 6.91
CA LEU A 172 13.95 2.99 5.92
C LEU A 172 15.41 3.26 5.57
N ARG A 173 15.72 3.37 4.28
CA ARG A 173 17.06 3.70 3.80
C ARG A 173 17.00 4.75 2.70
N GLU A 174 17.88 5.74 2.75
CA GLU A 174 17.94 6.76 1.69
C GLU A 174 18.22 6.13 0.33
N LYS A 175 17.56 6.67 -0.71
CA LYS A 175 17.90 6.38 -2.11
C LYS A 175 19.27 6.99 -2.45
N LYS A 176 19.95 6.41 -3.43
CA LYS A 176 21.20 6.98 -3.95
C LYS A 176 20.90 8.37 -4.54
N GLY A 177 21.80 9.34 -4.33
CA GLY A 177 21.66 10.68 -4.93
C GLY A 177 20.92 11.75 -4.10
N ARG A 178 20.42 11.46 -2.88
CA ARG A 178 19.86 12.52 -2.00
C ARG A 178 20.89 13.60 -1.64
N ARG A 179 22.18 13.25 -1.58
CA ARG A 179 23.28 14.19 -1.45
C ARG A 179 23.87 14.47 -2.83
N MET A 180 23.57 15.64 -3.40
CA MET A 180 24.44 16.25 -4.41
C MET A 180 25.72 16.74 -3.72
N ASP A 181 26.55 15.83 -3.20
CA ASP A 181 27.94 16.16 -2.93
C ASP A 181 28.73 15.87 -4.21
N SER A 182 28.80 16.88 -5.07
CA SER A 182 29.64 16.96 -6.28
C SER A 182 31.14 16.88 -6.00
N ALA A 183 31.57 16.44 -4.81
CA ALA A 183 32.97 16.48 -4.36
C ALA A 183 33.54 15.17 -3.78
N ARG A 184 32.81 14.03 -3.80
CA ARG A 184 33.38 12.77 -3.27
C ARG A 184 33.13 11.55 -4.16
N LYS A 185 33.80 11.52 -5.31
CA LYS A 185 34.23 10.25 -5.91
C LYS A 185 35.36 9.68 -5.04
N ALA A 186 35.05 8.70 -4.18
CA ALA A 186 35.95 7.66 -3.64
C ALA A 186 35.55 7.24 -2.22
N SER A 187 34.49 6.45 -2.09
CA SER A 187 34.23 5.44 -1.04
C SER A 187 32.74 5.04 -1.10
N PRO A 188 32.36 3.79 -0.79
CA PRO A 188 30.95 3.42 -0.69
C PRO A 188 30.36 4.13 0.54
N VAL A 189 29.81 5.32 0.32
CA VAL A 189 29.11 6.07 1.37
C VAL A 189 27.93 5.21 1.81
N SER A 190 27.99 4.72 3.05
CA SER A 190 26.89 3.99 3.68
C SER A 190 25.63 4.85 3.63
N ARG A 191 24.59 4.41 2.91
CA ARG A 191 23.31 5.13 2.82
C ARG A 191 22.70 5.21 4.22
N THR A 192 22.26 6.41 4.61
CA THR A 192 21.59 6.61 5.91
C THR A 192 20.42 5.65 6.01
N SER A 193 20.30 4.97 7.15
CA SER A 193 19.20 4.06 7.41
C SER A 193 18.69 4.24 8.84
N GLN A 194 17.38 4.17 8.99
CA GLN A 194 16.70 4.15 10.28
C GLN A 194 15.79 2.93 10.36
N GLN A 195 15.49 2.49 11.58
CA GLN A 195 14.59 1.37 11.81
C GLN A 195 13.40 1.85 12.63
N VAL A 196 12.22 1.39 12.24
CA VAL A 196 10.96 1.67 12.93
C VAL A 196 10.39 0.36 13.40
N SER A 197 10.23 0.21 14.71
CA SER A 197 9.45 -0.89 15.27
C SER A 197 7.99 -0.68 14.88
N LEU A 198 7.39 -1.68 14.24
CA LEU A 198 5.98 -1.73 13.90
C LEU A 198 5.30 -2.70 14.86
N LYS A 199 4.80 -2.16 15.97
CA LYS A 199 4.15 -2.91 17.05
C LYS A 199 2.72 -3.28 16.68
N HIS A 200 2.16 -4.20 17.45
CA HIS A 200 0.73 -4.52 17.41
C HIS A 200 -0.11 -3.26 17.66
N GLY A 201 -1.08 -2.98 16.79
CA GLY A 201 -1.96 -1.81 16.90
C GLY A 201 -1.30 -0.49 16.51
N SER A 202 -0.08 -0.49 15.97
CA SER A 202 0.62 0.73 15.55
C SER A 202 0.29 1.14 14.11
N VAL A 203 0.40 2.44 13.83
CA VAL A 203 0.31 2.99 12.48
C VAL A 203 1.57 3.79 12.14
N LEU A 204 2.19 3.47 11.01
CA LEU A 204 3.22 4.28 10.38
C LEU A 204 2.57 5.13 9.29
N VAL A 205 2.61 6.45 9.44
CA VAL A 205 2.18 7.41 8.41
C VAL A 205 3.42 7.85 7.65
N MET A 206 3.46 7.52 6.36
CA MET A 206 4.55 7.88 5.47
C MET A 206 4.09 8.92 4.46
N GLY A 207 4.74 10.08 4.45
CA GLY A 207 4.47 11.07 3.43
C GLY A 207 5.21 10.83 2.12
N LEU A 208 4.67 11.40 1.04
CA LEU A 208 5.22 11.23 -0.31
C LEU A 208 6.63 11.84 -0.44
N GLY A 209 6.96 12.85 0.38
CA GLY A 209 8.33 13.36 0.46
C GLY A 209 9.29 12.28 0.94
N THR A 210 8.94 11.57 2.01
CA THR A 210 9.73 10.44 2.51
C THR A 210 9.81 9.32 1.47
N ASN A 211 8.69 8.89 0.88
CA ASN A 211 8.66 7.84 -0.15
C ASN A 211 9.50 8.21 -1.40
N ARG A 212 9.58 9.50 -1.73
CA ARG A 212 10.40 10.01 -2.83
C ARG A 212 11.89 9.80 -2.56
N PHE A 213 12.39 10.05 -1.35
CA PHE A 213 13.82 10.02 -1.04
C PHE A 213 14.31 8.77 -0.31
N TRP A 214 13.41 7.92 0.18
CA TRP A 214 13.71 6.74 0.96
C TRP A 214 13.09 5.49 0.34
N THR A 215 13.75 4.36 0.50
CA THR A 215 13.15 3.03 0.34
C THR A 215 12.83 2.45 1.71
N HIS A 216 11.84 1.56 1.76
CA HIS A 216 11.43 0.83 2.95
C HIS A 216 11.34 -0.68 2.69
N GLY A 217 11.56 -1.46 3.73
CA GLY A 217 11.40 -2.91 3.67
C GLY A 217 11.36 -3.56 5.06
N ILE A 218 10.85 -4.79 5.13
CA ILE A 218 10.89 -5.62 6.34
C ILE A 218 11.80 -6.80 6.02
N LYS A 219 12.90 -6.91 6.75
CA LYS A 219 13.89 -7.99 6.55
C LYS A 219 13.47 -9.27 7.29
N PRO A 220 13.93 -10.45 6.82
CA PRO A 220 13.81 -11.68 7.60
C PRO A 220 14.45 -11.54 8.98
N ASP A 221 13.79 -12.06 10.01
CA ASP A 221 14.32 -12.21 11.37
C ASP A 221 14.59 -13.69 11.68
N LYS A 222 15.82 -14.10 11.33
CA LYS A 222 16.34 -15.46 11.47
C LYS A 222 16.88 -15.77 12.87
N ARG A 223 16.73 -14.85 13.83
CA ARG A 223 17.17 -15.11 15.21
C ARG A 223 16.38 -16.27 15.82
N PRO A 224 16.99 -17.10 16.69
CA PRO A 224 16.27 -18.14 17.43
C PRO A 224 15.11 -17.57 18.25
N PRO A 225 14.01 -18.33 18.49
CA PRO A 225 12.87 -17.87 19.29
C PRO A 225 13.22 -17.37 20.70
N ALA A 226 14.27 -17.94 21.32
CA ALA A 226 14.76 -17.51 22.63
C ALA A 226 15.30 -16.06 22.65
N GLN A 227 15.71 -15.52 21.50
CA GLN A 227 16.21 -14.15 21.37
C GLN A 227 15.13 -13.14 20.94
N LYS A 228 13.87 -13.59 20.81
CA LYS A 228 12.72 -12.76 20.42
C LYS A 228 11.93 -12.32 21.64
N THR A 229 11.54 -11.05 21.67
CA THR A 229 10.68 -10.47 22.73
C THR A 229 9.27 -11.07 22.70
N ALA A 230 8.47 -10.83 23.75
CA ALA A 230 7.07 -11.24 23.77
C ALA A 230 6.29 -10.63 22.58
N ASP A 231 6.47 -9.35 22.30
CA ASP A 231 5.82 -8.66 21.18
C ASP A 231 6.21 -9.24 19.81
N GLN A 232 7.46 -9.67 19.64
CA GLN A 232 7.94 -10.34 18.43
C GLN A 232 7.42 -11.78 18.28
N LYS A 233 6.89 -12.37 19.37
CA LYS A 233 6.30 -13.71 19.41
C LYS A 233 4.77 -13.69 19.49
N LYS A 234 4.14 -12.51 19.60
CA LYS A 234 2.68 -12.37 19.70
C LYS A 234 2.02 -13.10 18.51
N PHE A 235 0.93 -13.82 18.79
CA PHE A 235 0.24 -14.68 17.82
C PHE A 235 1.17 -15.65 17.07
N GLY A 236 2.14 -16.25 17.76
CA GLY A 236 3.07 -17.22 17.16
C GLY A 236 4.06 -16.60 16.17
N GLY A 237 4.24 -15.27 16.17
CA GLY A 237 5.12 -14.57 15.22
C GLY A 237 4.44 -14.17 13.91
N VAL A 238 3.13 -14.38 13.79
CA VAL A 238 2.32 -13.98 12.64
C VAL A 238 2.06 -12.47 12.68
N ARG A 239 2.15 -11.79 11.54
CA ARG A 239 1.89 -10.35 11.42
C ARG A 239 1.04 -10.05 10.19
N ILE A 240 0.07 -9.14 10.35
CA ILE A 240 -0.71 -8.57 9.24
C ILE A 240 -0.33 -7.10 9.08
N SER A 241 0.00 -6.71 7.85
CA SER A 241 0.21 -5.32 7.45
C SER A 241 -0.92 -4.86 6.55
N LEU A 242 -1.49 -3.69 6.82
CA LEU A 242 -2.47 -3.03 5.96
C LEU A 242 -1.88 -1.72 5.48
N THR A 243 -1.52 -1.62 4.20
CA THR A 243 -1.00 -0.38 3.59
C THR A 243 -2.11 0.32 2.83
N PHE A 244 -2.67 1.36 3.44
CA PHE A 244 -3.71 2.21 2.88
C PHE A 244 -3.13 3.34 2.01
N ARG A 245 -3.83 3.66 0.94
CA ARG A 245 -3.49 4.75 0.00
C ARG A 245 -4.74 5.53 -0.39
N HIS A 246 -4.55 6.81 -0.73
CA HIS A 246 -5.56 7.60 -1.42
C HIS A 246 -5.27 7.55 -2.92
N ILE A 247 -6.05 6.76 -3.63
CA ILE A 247 -5.89 6.53 -5.07
C ILE A 247 -6.83 7.46 -5.84
N GLY A 248 -6.26 8.17 -6.81
CA GLY A 248 -6.96 9.15 -7.64
C GLY A 248 -7.20 8.69 -9.07
N THR A 249 -6.74 7.48 -9.43
CA THR A 249 -7.04 6.84 -10.72
C THR A 249 -8.11 5.78 -10.51
N PHE A 250 -9.09 5.72 -11.40
CA PHE A 250 -10.23 4.82 -11.29
C PHE A 250 -10.45 4.07 -12.59
N VAL A 251 -10.94 2.83 -12.48
CA VAL A 251 -11.37 1.99 -13.59
C VAL A 251 -12.83 1.58 -13.45
N TYR A 252 -13.50 1.38 -14.57
CA TYR A 252 -14.85 0.82 -14.59
C TYR A 252 -14.80 -0.64 -15.05
N PRO A 253 -15.09 -1.62 -14.16
CA PRO A 253 -15.00 -3.05 -14.47
C PRO A 253 -16.28 -3.54 -15.17
N ASP A 254 -16.53 -3.11 -16.40
CA ASP A 254 -17.59 -3.68 -17.24
C ASP A 254 -16.97 -4.72 -18.20
N ILE A 255 -17.28 -6.00 -17.97
CA ILE A 255 -16.79 -7.11 -18.79
C ILE A 255 -17.34 -7.11 -20.23
N HIS A 256 -18.39 -6.32 -20.50
CA HIS A 256 -19.04 -6.23 -21.80
C HIS A 256 -18.65 -4.98 -22.60
N ARG A 257 -17.81 -4.10 -22.02
CA ARG A 257 -17.30 -2.88 -22.67
C ARG A 257 -15.77 -2.86 -22.59
N PRO A 258 -15.09 -2.06 -23.42
CA PRO A 258 -13.70 -1.74 -23.14
C PRO A 258 -13.61 -1.18 -21.71
N LEU A 259 -12.65 -1.67 -20.92
CA LEU A 259 -12.37 -1.12 -19.60
C LEU A 259 -12.14 0.39 -19.76
N LEU A 260 -12.83 1.19 -18.97
CA LEU A 260 -12.68 2.64 -18.97
C LEU A 260 -11.83 3.07 -17.78
N LEU A 261 -11.05 4.13 -17.94
CA LEU A 261 -10.29 4.72 -16.85
C LEU A 261 -10.32 6.26 -16.87
N TYR A 262 -10.14 6.86 -15.70
CA TYR A 262 -9.87 8.30 -15.56
C TYR A 262 -9.08 8.57 -14.29
N GLY A 263 -8.61 9.81 -14.13
CA GLY A 263 -8.07 10.32 -12.88
C GLY A 263 -6.58 10.65 -12.95
N VAL A 264 -5.95 10.73 -11.78
CA VAL A 264 -4.61 11.33 -11.60
C VAL A 264 -3.57 10.75 -12.55
N GLY A 265 -3.50 9.42 -12.66
CA GLY A 265 -2.55 8.72 -13.51
C GLY A 265 -3.05 8.38 -14.92
N ALA A 266 -4.31 8.66 -15.26
CA ALA A 266 -4.87 8.41 -16.60
C ALA A 266 -4.67 9.64 -17.52
N SER A 267 -4.78 9.48 -18.83
CA SER A 267 -4.68 10.64 -19.75
C SER A 267 -5.84 11.61 -19.56
N THR A 268 -7.03 11.09 -19.26
CA THR A 268 -8.22 11.87 -18.91
C THR A 268 -8.37 11.98 -17.40
N LYS A 269 -8.51 13.21 -16.90
CA LYS A 269 -8.56 13.46 -15.45
C LYS A 269 -9.98 13.45 -14.87
N ASN A 270 -10.99 13.59 -15.73
CA ASN A 270 -12.39 13.75 -15.34
C ASN A 270 -13.23 12.53 -15.71
N ARG A 271 -14.11 12.16 -14.79
CA ARG A 271 -15.03 11.02 -14.93
C ARG A 271 -16.01 11.14 -16.09
N ASP A 272 -16.40 12.37 -16.47
CA ASP A 272 -17.38 12.60 -17.54
C ASP A 272 -16.85 12.29 -18.94
N ASN A 273 -15.52 12.18 -19.08
CA ASN A 273 -14.86 11.84 -20.34
C ASN A 273 -13.72 10.84 -20.08
N PRO A 274 -14.05 9.58 -19.69
CA PRO A 274 -13.04 8.59 -19.38
C PRO A 274 -12.35 8.10 -20.65
N ALA A 275 -11.08 7.73 -20.54
CA ALA A 275 -10.34 7.08 -21.61
C ALA A 275 -10.72 5.59 -21.69
N SER A 276 -10.57 4.99 -22.86
CA SER A 276 -10.55 3.53 -22.97
C SER A 276 -9.16 3.03 -22.60
N VAL A 277 -9.10 1.97 -21.79
CA VAL A 277 -7.85 1.27 -21.50
C VAL A 277 -7.21 0.82 -22.80
N VAL A 278 -5.95 1.18 -22.99
CA VAL A 278 -5.17 0.79 -24.17
C VAL A 278 -4.62 -0.62 -23.92
N PRO A 279 -4.99 -1.61 -24.75
CA PRO A 279 -4.44 -2.94 -24.61
C PRO A 279 -2.96 -2.95 -24.97
N VAL A 280 -2.19 -3.81 -24.30
CA VAL A 280 -0.76 -3.97 -24.55
C VAL A 280 -0.54 -5.23 -25.37
N TYR A 281 -0.36 -5.05 -26.67
CA TYR A 281 0.08 -6.09 -27.60
C TYR A 281 1.58 -5.93 -27.92
N GLN A 282 2.11 -6.72 -28.85
CA GLN A 282 3.54 -6.82 -29.23
C GLN A 282 4.25 -5.47 -29.45
N GLU A 283 5.58 -5.51 -29.62
CA GLU A 283 6.41 -4.35 -29.92
C GLU A 283 5.86 -3.57 -31.14
N ASP A 284 5.84 -2.23 -31.07
CA ASP A 284 5.35 -1.22 -32.05
C ASP A 284 3.91 -0.66 -31.93
N GLU A 285 3.10 -1.13 -30.98
CA GLU A 285 1.77 -0.50 -30.73
C GLU A 285 1.80 0.62 -29.66
N VAL A 286 0.77 1.47 -29.66
CA VAL A 286 0.60 2.58 -28.69
C VAL A 286 0.62 2.07 -27.25
N GLY A 287 -0.03 0.93 -26.97
CA GLY A 287 -0.03 0.32 -25.64
C GLY A 287 1.36 -0.13 -25.19
N TRP A 288 2.14 -0.78 -26.06
CA TRP A 288 3.50 -1.18 -25.74
C TRP A 288 4.38 0.02 -25.38
N ARG A 289 4.32 1.09 -26.19
CA ARG A 289 5.07 2.32 -25.94
C ARG A 289 4.70 2.95 -24.61
N GLN A 290 3.40 3.11 -24.31
CA GLN A 290 2.95 3.64 -23.02
C GLN A 290 3.41 2.77 -21.84
N ALA A 291 3.38 1.44 -21.98
CA ALA A 291 3.83 0.54 -20.92
C ALA A 291 5.35 0.65 -20.67
N VAL A 292 6.16 0.73 -21.72
CA VAL A 292 7.61 0.95 -21.62
C VAL A 292 7.90 2.30 -20.96
N GLU A 293 7.24 3.38 -21.40
CA GLU A 293 7.40 4.71 -20.84
C GLU A 293 7.02 4.75 -19.36
N LEU A 294 5.91 4.13 -18.98
CA LEU A 294 5.49 4.04 -17.57
C LEU A 294 6.48 3.23 -16.72
N LEU A 295 7.01 2.12 -17.24
CA LEU A 295 8.06 1.35 -16.55
C LEU A 295 9.35 2.15 -16.37
N ASN A 296 9.74 2.93 -17.37
CA ASN A 296 10.89 3.84 -17.28
C ASN A 296 10.64 4.93 -16.24
N ALA A 297 9.46 5.56 -16.25
CA ALA A 297 9.07 6.56 -15.26
C ALA A 297 9.10 5.98 -13.83
N PHE A 298 8.64 4.73 -13.64
CA PHE A 298 8.78 4.02 -12.37
C PHE A 298 10.25 3.81 -11.97
N ALA A 299 11.12 3.48 -12.91
CA ALA A 299 12.55 3.32 -12.64
C ALA A 299 13.20 4.65 -12.26
N ASP A 300 12.81 5.74 -12.94
CA ASP A 300 13.33 7.09 -12.69
C ASP A 300 12.85 7.64 -11.35
N GLU A 301 11.58 7.44 -10.96
CA GLU A 301 11.07 7.77 -9.61
C GLU A 301 11.89 7.10 -8.50
N ASN A 302 12.44 5.92 -8.78
CA ASN A 302 13.30 5.20 -7.85
C ASN A 302 14.76 5.66 -7.88
N ARG A 303 15.31 6.03 -9.05
CA ARG A 303 16.73 6.35 -9.23
C ARG A 303 17.04 7.83 -9.05
N LEU A 304 16.17 8.71 -9.54
CA LEU A 304 16.37 10.15 -9.69
C LEU A 304 15.60 10.94 -8.63
N ALA A 305 15.61 10.49 -7.37
CA ALA A 305 14.77 11.06 -6.30
C ALA A 305 14.83 12.61 -6.21
N ALA A 306 16.00 13.23 -6.38
CA ALA A 306 16.12 14.69 -6.32
C ALA A 306 15.56 15.40 -7.56
N GLU A 307 15.74 14.83 -8.74
CA GLU A 307 15.42 15.45 -10.04
C GLU A 307 14.07 15.03 -10.60
N PHE A 308 13.44 14.00 -10.03
CA PHE A 308 12.18 13.46 -10.52
C PHE A 308 11.06 14.51 -10.48
N ASP A 309 10.54 14.87 -11.64
CA ASP A 309 9.37 15.74 -11.79
C ASP A 309 8.14 14.89 -12.08
N TRP A 310 7.26 14.80 -11.08
CA TRP A 310 6.03 14.01 -11.16
C TRP A 310 5.14 14.48 -12.32
N ASN A 311 5.03 15.80 -12.56
CA ASN A 311 4.16 16.33 -13.62
C ASN A 311 4.75 16.03 -15.00
N ALA A 312 6.07 16.16 -15.17
CA ALA A 312 6.72 15.82 -16.42
C ALA A 312 6.65 14.31 -16.74
N SER A 313 6.78 13.46 -15.72
CA SER A 313 6.78 12.01 -15.90
C SER A 313 5.38 11.38 -15.94
N TYR A 314 4.43 11.84 -15.13
CA TYR A 314 3.10 11.23 -14.97
C TYR A 314 1.94 12.16 -15.34
N GLY A 315 2.17 13.47 -15.48
CA GLY A 315 1.10 14.45 -15.67
C GLY A 315 0.26 14.21 -16.93
N ASN A 316 0.90 13.80 -18.03
CA ASN A 316 0.22 13.43 -19.28
C ASN A 316 -0.66 12.18 -19.14
N GLY A 317 -0.39 11.33 -18.14
CA GLY A 317 -1.13 10.11 -17.87
C GLY A 317 -0.80 8.94 -18.80
N TYR A 318 -1.25 7.76 -18.38
CA TYR A 318 -1.10 6.51 -19.11
C TYR A 318 -2.42 5.75 -19.05
N ASP A 319 -2.86 5.24 -20.20
CA ASP A 319 -4.12 4.50 -20.34
C ASP A 319 -3.90 2.99 -20.40
N VAL A 320 -2.65 2.55 -20.26
CA VAL A 320 -2.32 1.16 -20.04
C VAL A 320 -2.51 0.77 -18.58
N VAL A 321 -2.91 -0.49 -18.37
CA VAL A 321 -3.04 -1.04 -17.01
C VAL A 321 -2.25 -2.33 -16.80
N ALA A 322 -2.16 -3.21 -17.81
CA ALA A 322 -1.24 -4.34 -17.76
C ALA A 322 0.16 -3.92 -18.20
N LEU A 323 1.20 -4.38 -17.49
CA LEU A 323 2.59 -4.08 -17.81
C LEU A 323 3.34 -5.35 -18.21
N PRO A 324 4.11 -5.34 -19.32
CA PRO A 324 4.81 -6.53 -19.79
C PRO A 324 5.91 -6.92 -18.82
N ALA A 325 5.93 -8.20 -18.40
CA ALA A 325 6.98 -8.75 -17.53
C ALA A 325 8.39 -8.70 -18.16
N ALA A 326 8.46 -8.69 -19.50
CA ALA A 326 9.68 -8.94 -20.28
C ALA A 326 10.68 -7.77 -20.37
N ILE A 327 10.28 -6.54 -20.03
CA ILE A 327 11.17 -5.36 -20.17
C ILE A 327 12.22 -5.32 -19.04
N ASN A 328 11.98 -6.01 -17.92
CA ASN A 328 12.90 -6.04 -16.77
C ASN A 328 14.27 -6.72 -17.03
N HIS A 329 14.52 -7.26 -18.24
CA HIS A 329 15.75 -7.99 -18.58
C HIS A 329 16.70 -7.25 -19.54
N ARG A 330 16.41 -6.01 -19.94
CA ARG A 330 17.31 -5.23 -20.82
C ARG A 330 17.49 -3.78 -20.34
N THR A 331 18.22 -3.58 -19.24
CA THR A 331 19.05 -2.38 -19.02
C THR A 331 20.23 -2.72 -18.13
#